data_AF-A0A7Y2TZ65-F1
#
_entry.id   AF-A0A7Y2TZ65-F1
#
_cell.length_a   1.000
_cell.length_b   1.000
_cell.length_c   1.000
_cell.angle_alpha   90.00
_cell.angle_beta   90.00
_cell.angle_gamma   90.00
#
_symmetry.space_group_name_H-M   'P 1'
#
loop_
_entity.id
_entity.type
_entity.pdbx_description
1 polymer ?
#
loop_
_entity_poly.entity_id
_entity_poly.type
_entity_poly.pdbx_seq_one_letter_code
_entity_poly.pdbx_strand_id
1 'polypeptide(L)' 'VWDGIRWAPKGVLLETHGDVARHADQIFLQAGISHAMPPPNAFEMDAESRAAIVAWYRAAK' A
#
# COMPACT_ATOMS: atom_id res chain seq x y z
N VAL A 1 3.48 9.75 16.28
CA VAL A 1 4.61 10.03 15.39
C VAL A 1 5.76 9.17 15.85
N TRP A 2 6.44 8.45 14.95
CA TRP A 2 7.54 7.57 15.30
C TRP A 2 8.80 8.38 15.59
N ASP A 3 9.44 8.17 16.73
CA ASP A 3 10.67 8.89 17.08
C ASP A 3 11.79 8.59 16.08
N GLY A 4 12.48 9.64 15.63
CA GLY A 4 13.59 9.54 14.67
C GLY A 4 13.19 9.49 13.19
N ILE A 5 11.91 9.30 12.85
CA ILE A 5 11.45 9.32 11.45
C ILE A 5 11.00 10.73 11.08
N ARG A 6 11.91 11.48 10.43
CA ARG A 6 11.65 12.87 9.98
C ARG A 6 11.05 12.97 8.57
N TRP A 7 11.18 11.92 7.77
CA TRP A 7 10.72 11.86 6.38
C TRP A 7 10.15 10.48 6.06
N ALA A 8 9.35 10.42 5.00
CA ALA A 8 8.84 9.16 4.50
C ALA A 8 10.00 8.24 4.09
N PRO A 9 10.04 6.99 4.59
CA PRO A 9 11.02 6.00 4.16
C PRO A 9 11.00 5.85 2.64
N LYS A 10 12.19 5.81 2.03
CA LYS A 10 12.37 5.70 0.56
C LYS A 10 11.71 6.84 -0.24
N GLY A 11 11.29 7.94 0.40
CA GLY A 11 10.61 9.05 -0.26
C GLY A 11 9.21 8.70 -0.79
N VAL A 12 8.59 7.61 -0.32
CA VAL A 12 7.26 7.19 -0.76
C VAL A 12 6.20 7.94 0.03
N LEU A 13 5.42 8.77 -0.66
CA LEU A 13 4.30 9.52 -0.10
C LEU A 13 2.99 8.89 -0.57
N LEU A 14 1.97 8.86 0.29
CA LEU A 14 0.63 8.33 0.02
C LEU A 14 -0.46 9.25 0.61
N GLU A 15 -0.25 10.57 0.55
CA GLU A 15 -1.12 11.56 1.19
C GLU A 15 -2.20 12.11 0.24
N THR A 16 -1.90 12.15 -1.06
CA THR A 16 -2.84 12.61 -2.09
C THR A 16 -3.20 11.49 -3.05
N HIS A 17 -4.32 11.62 -3.75
CA HIS A 17 -4.70 10.67 -4.82
C HIS A 17 -3.62 10.54 -5.90
N GLY A 18 -2.94 11.63 -6.24
CA GLY A 18 -1.84 11.62 -7.22
C GLY A 18 -0.63 10.84 -6.72
N ASP A 19 -0.34 10.89 -5.42
CA ASP A 19 0.77 10.12 -4.83
C ASP A 19 0.47 8.62 -4.80
N VAL A 20 -0.77 8.26 -4.44
CA VAL A 20 -1.24 6.86 -4.52
C VAL A 20 -1.16 6.34 -5.95
N ALA A 21 -1.67 7.11 -6.93
CA ALA A 21 -1.65 6.72 -8.33
C ALA A 21 -0.22 6.54 -8.88
N ARG A 22 0.74 7.37 -8.46
CA ARG A 22 2.16 7.24 -8.83
C ARG A 22 2.78 5.91 -8.38
N HIS A 23 2.30 5.35 -7.28
CA HIS A 23 2.77 4.10 -6.71
C HIS A 23 1.84 2.90 -6.99
N ALA A 24 0.88 3.04 -7.90
CA ALA A 24 -0.17 2.04 -8.16
C ALA A 24 0.37 0.62 -8.40
N ASP A 25 1.41 0.47 -9.23
CA ASP A 25 2.01 -0.84 -9.54
C ASP A 25 2.60 -1.51 -8.30
N GLN A 26 3.28 -0.73 -7.44
CA GLN A 26 3.89 -1.22 -6.22
C GLN A 26 2.82 -1.60 -5.19
N ILE A 27 1.78 -0.79 -5.06
CA ILE A 27 0.63 -1.05 -4.19
C ILE A 27 -0.07 -2.33 -4.64
N PHE A 28 -0.34 -2.48 -5.94
CA PHE A 28 -0.97 -3.67 -6.49
C PHE A 28 -0.16 -4.95 -6.24
N LEU A 29 1.16 -4.90 -6.47
CA LEU A 29 2.03 -6.06 -6.25
C LEU A 29 2.09 -6.46 -4.77
N GLN A 30 2.32 -5.50 -3.88
CA GLN A 30 2.63 -5.78 -2.47
C GLN A 30 1.38 -5.89 -1.59
N ALA A 31 0.34 -5.13 -1.88
CA ALA A 31 -0.90 -5.13 -1.11
C ALA A 31 -2.05 -5.84 -1.83
N GLY A 32 -2.05 -5.94 -3.15
CA GLY A 32 -3.10 -6.66 -3.89
C GLY A 32 -2.81 -8.15 -4.03
N ILE A 33 -1.74 -8.50 -4.76
CA ILE A 33 -1.43 -9.89 -5.13
C ILE A 33 -0.72 -10.65 -4.00
N SER A 34 0.22 -10.01 -3.33
CA SER A 34 1.00 -10.67 -2.28
C SER A 34 0.14 -10.94 -1.04
N HIS A 35 0.40 -12.06 -0.37
CA HIS A 35 -0.10 -12.35 0.97
C HIS A 35 0.94 -12.04 2.07
N ALA A 36 2.17 -11.70 1.69
CA ALA A 36 3.24 -11.45 2.65
C ALA A 36 3.03 -10.11 3.36
N MET A 37 2.93 -10.16 4.69
CA MET A 37 2.87 -8.98 5.55
C MET A 37 4.07 -8.99 6.52
N PRO A 38 4.83 -7.89 6.64
CA PRO A 38 6.10 -7.87 7.36
C PRO A 38 5.91 -8.03 8.89
N PRO A 39 6.49 -9.05 9.54
CA PRO A 39 6.38 -9.20 10.99
C PRO A 39 6.90 -7.95 11.74
N PRO A 40 6.30 -7.53 12.87
CA PRO A 40 5.26 -8.17 13.68
C PRO A 40 3.89 -7.56 13.34
N ASN A 41 3.10 -8.22 12.50
CA ASN A 41 1.82 -7.66 12.07
C ASN A 41 0.87 -7.55 13.26
N ALA A 42 0.76 -6.37 13.88
CA ALA A 42 -0.21 -6.12 14.94
C ALA A 42 -1.66 -6.24 14.42
N PHE A 43 -1.86 -6.04 13.11
CA PHE A 43 -3.12 -6.22 12.40
C PHE A 43 -2.86 -6.86 11.04
N GLU A 44 -3.62 -7.90 10.71
CA GLU A 44 -3.61 -8.49 9.38
C GLU A 44 -4.43 -7.63 8.42
N MET A 45 -4.01 -7.58 7.16
CA MET A 45 -4.83 -6.96 6.12
C MET A 45 -5.84 -7.98 5.62
N ASP A 46 -7.11 -7.65 5.75
CA ASP A 46 -8.23 -8.51 5.36
C ASP A 46 -8.25 -8.83 3.85
N ALA A 47 -8.94 -9.91 3.50
CA ALA A 47 -9.06 -10.34 2.11
C ALA A 47 -9.89 -9.34 1.27
N GLU A 48 -10.85 -8.66 1.90
CA GLU A 48 -11.73 -7.70 1.23
C GLU A 48 -10.98 -6.44 0.78
N SER A 49 -10.12 -5.85 1.64
CA SER A 49 -9.29 -4.71 1.26
C SER A 49 -8.31 -5.08 0.16
N ARG A 50 -7.75 -6.30 0.16
CA ARG A 50 -6.93 -6.79 -0.97
C ARG A 50 -7.73 -6.79 -2.26
N ALA A 51 -8.93 -7.36 -2.23
CA ALA A 51 -9.80 -7.41 -3.39
C ALA A 51 -10.16 -6.00 -3.90
N ALA A 52 -10.40 -5.05 -2.99
CA ALA A 52 -10.67 -3.66 -3.34
C ALA A 52 -9.47 -3.00 -4.04
N ILE A 53 -8.24 -3.21 -3.57
CA ILE A 53 -7.01 -2.72 -4.21
C ILE A 53 -6.86 -3.30 -5.62
N VAL A 54 -7.07 -4.62 -5.76
CA VAL A 54 -6.99 -5.31 -7.06
C VAL A 54 -8.03 -4.77 -8.03
N ALA A 55 -9.27 -4.57 -7.58
CA ALA A 55 -10.34 -4.04 -8.41
C ALA A 55 -10.07 -2.59 -8.86
N TRP A 56 -9.62 -1.74 -7.93
CA TRP A 56 -9.23 -0.36 -8.24
C TRP A 56 -8.13 -0.29 -9.30
N TYR A 57 -7.05 -1.06 -9.12
CA TYR A 57 -5.92 -1.06 -10.05
C TYR A 57 -6.34 -1.54 -11.45
N ARG A 58 -7.16 -2.60 -11.52
CA ARG A 58 -7.65 -3.15 -12.79
C ARG A 58 -8.64 -2.22 -13.51
N ALA A 59 -9.44 -1.46 -12.77
CA ALA A 59 -10.40 -0.53 -13.36
C ALA A 59 -9.74 0.71 -13.98
N ALA A 60 -8.54 1.07 -13.53
CA ALA A 60 -7.76 2.19 -14.05
C ALA A 60 -6.85 1.82 -15.24
N LYS A 61 -6.79 0.54 -15.61
CA LYS A 61 -5.98 -0.01 -16.70
C LYS A 61 -6.72 0.00 -18.02
#